data_AF-U9UD30-F1
#
_entry.id   AF-U9UD30-F1
#
_cell.length_a   1.000
_cell.length_b   1.000
_cell.length_c   1.000
_cell.angle_alpha   90.00
_cell.angle_beta   90.00
_cell.angle_gamma   90.00
#
_symmetry.space_group_name_H-M   'P 1'
#
loop_
_entity.id
_entity.type
_entity.pdbx_description
1 polymer ?
#
loop_
_entity_poly.entity_id
_entity_poly.type
_entity_poly.pdbx_seq_one_letter_code
_entity_poly.pdbx_strand_id
1 'polypeptide(L)'
;MVLQYADGGNLRDYIRKSVNPLTWPEKYRIALEIAEGLLCLHAEGILHRDLHPKNVLVHKGNMLIADFGLSKEESSTSSNSSVKGTPAYIDPQCHIQDKYKRSKKSDIFSFGMILWELSSEREPFAGEKDFQVVLKISQGIREKMVEGTPESYFRLYTECWNQEPEERPKIEDVVEILESIISNSTDDYSSNPSNPSNLSNNLLVPPVPINTSTYTYSLNTGEMNSEIKEEIYKHSPLYVNSHNSYSIGTSGSLYMDEDV
;
A
#
# COMPACT_ATOMS: atom_id res chain seq x y z
N MET A 1 -8.90 -26.87 -7.78
CA MET A 1 -7.43 -26.72 -7.82
C MET A 1 -6.87 -27.34 -6.54
N VAL A 2 -5.75 -28.05 -6.61
CA VAL A 2 -5.02 -28.54 -5.43
C VAL A 2 -3.66 -27.84 -5.45
N LEU A 3 -3.31 -27.14 -4.37
CA LEU A 3 -2.10 -26.32 -4.25
C LEU A 3 -1.29 -26.74 -3.02
N GLN A 4 -0.02 -26.35 -2.99
CA GLN A 4 0.82 -26.48 -1.80
C GLN A 4 0.20 -25.74 -0.62
N TYR A 5 0.18 -26.39 0.55
CA TYR A 5 -0.28 -25.77 1.78
C TYR A 5 0.81 -24.87 2.40
N ALA A 6 0.51 -23.59 2.56
CA ALA A 6 1.34 -22.63 3.28
C ALA A 6 0.91 -22.58 4.76
N ASP A 7 1.85 -22.88 5.66
CA ASP A 7 1.62 -23.14 7.09
C ASP A 7 1.64 -21.88 7.97
N GLY A 8 2.11 -20.75 7.45
CA GLY A 8 2.23 -19.48 8.17
C GLY A 8 1.08 -18.50 7.96
N GLY A 9 0.05 -18.85 7.18
CA GLY A 9 -1.03 -17.94 6.82
C GLY A 9 -0.61 -16.91 5.76
N ASN A 10 -1.14 -15.70 5.80
CA ASN A 10 -0.79 -14.61 4.89
C ASN A 10 0.09 -13.54 5.55
N LEU A 11 0.77 -12.73 4.74
CA LEU A 11 1.69 -11.68 5.17
C LEU A 11 1.00 -10.63 6.06
N ARG A 12 -0.25 -10.26 5.77
CA ARG A 12 -0.98 -9.30 6.60
C ARG A 12 -1.12 -9.79 8.05
N ASP A 13 -1.51 -11.04 8.20
CA ASP A 13 -1.65 -11.66 9.52
C ASP A 13 -0.28 -11.90 10.16
N TYR A 14 0.73 -12.22 9.36
CA TYR A 14 2.11 -12.36 9.84
C TYR A 14 2.64 -11.07 10.47
N ILE A 15 2.47 -9.91 9.79
CA ILE A 15 2.83 -8.59 10.32
C ILE A 15 2.10 -8.32 11.64
N ARG A 16 0.80 -8.59 11.70
CA ARG A 16 -0.04 -8.32 12.88
C ARG A 16 0.23 -9.23 14.08
N LYS A 17 0.64 -10.49 13.84
CA LYS A 17 0.82 -11.50 14.91
C LYS A 17 2.15 -11.34 15.65
N SER A 18 3.09 -10.56 15.13
CA SER A 18 4.40 -10.43 15.76
C SER A 18 4.29 -9.69 17.09
N VAL A 19 4.77 -10.33 18.17
CA VAL A 19 4.78 -9.73 19.52
C VAL A 19 5.71 -8.52 19.58
N ASN A 20 6.75 -8.53 18.75
CA ASN A 20 7.68 -7.43 18.57
C ASN A 20 7.56 -6.89 17.13
N PRO A 21 7.78 -5.59 16.90
CA PRO A 21 7.87 -5.05 15.55
C PRO A 21 8.93 -5.79 14.73
N LEU A 22 8.72 -5.89 13.42
CA LEU A 22 9.70 -6.51 12.52
C LEU A 22 10.98 -5.67 12.50
N THR A 23 12.13 -6.35 12.58
CA THR A 23 13.42 -5.69 12.41
C THR A 23 13.64 -5.31 10.93
N TRP A 24 14.49 -4.33 10.66
CA TRP A 24 14.82 -3.95 9.28
C TRP A 24 15.38 -5.10 8.43
N PRO A 25 16.31 -5.95 8.93
CA PRO A 25 16.74 -7.14 8.20
C PRO A 25 15.59 -8.08 7.82
N GLU A 26 14.60 -8.27 8.70
CA GLU A 26 13.40 -9.07 8.37
C GLU A 26 12.54 -8.41 7.31
N LYS A 27 12.33 -7.08 7.40
CA LYS A 27 11.57 -6.31 6.40
C LYS A 27 12.23 -6.40 5.02
N TYR A 28 13.55 -6.26 4.93
CA TYR A 28 14.28 -6.39 3.68
C TYR A 28 14.20 -7.78 3.07
N ARG A 29 14.37 -8.82 3.90
CA ARG A 29 14.23 -10.21 3.45
C ARG A 29 12.84 -10.48 2.88
N ILE A 30 11.80 -10.08 3.61
CA ILE A 30 10.39 -10.24 3.17
C ILE A 30 10.15 -9.49 1.86
N ALA A 31 10.62 -8.24 1.76
CA ALA A 31 10.51 -7.45 0.55
C ALA A 31 11.21 -8.11 -0.65
N LEU A 32 12.43 -8.62 -0.45
CA LEU A 32 13.21 -9.29 -1.49
C LEU A 32 12.52 -10.56 -1.98
N GLU A 33 12.06 -11.43 -1.08
CA GLU A 33 11.38 -12.69 -1.47
C GLU A 33 10.10 -12.43 -2.29
N ILE A 34 9.35 -11.38 -1.94
CA ILE A 34 8.17 -10.98 -2.73
C ILE A 34 8.60 -10.42 -4.09
N ALA A 35 9.67 -9.61 -4.14
CA ALA A 35 10.19 -9.05 -5.38
C ALA A 35 10.70 -10.14 -6.33
N GLU A 36 11.41 -11.15 -5.82
CA GLU A 36 11.87 -12.33 -6.58
C GLU A 36 10.70 -13.15 -7.12
N GLY A 37 9.65 -13.35 -6.31
CA GLY A 37 8.43 -14.00 -6.76
C GLY A 37 7.75 -13.21 -7.89
N LEU A 38 7.69 -11.89 -7.77
CA LEU A 38 7.11 -11.03 -8.79
C LEU A 38 7.97 -10.98 -10.07
N LEU A 39 9.29 -10.99 -9.93
CA LEU A 39 10.25 -11.10 -11.02
C LEU A 39 10.00 -12.37 -11.84
N CYS A 40 9.79 -13.52 -11.17
CA CYS A 40 9.46 -14.77 -11.83
C CYS A 40 8.16 -14.66 -12.67
N LEU A 41 7.11 -14.03 -12.12
CA LEU A 41 5.85 -13.84 -12.86
C LEU A 41 6.04 -12.92 -14.08
N HIS A 42 6.75 -11.81 -13.88
CA HIS A 42 6.98 -10.84 -14.94
C HIS A 42 7.89 -11.39 -16.05
N ALA A 43 8.87 -12.24 -15.72
CA ALA A 43 9.70 -12.94 -16.69
C ALA A 43 8.86 -13.84 -17.62
N GLU A 44 7.83 -14.50 -17.06
CA GLU A 44 6.87 -15.32 -17.82
C GLU A 44 5.75 -14.49 -18.49
N GLY A 45 5.80 -13.15 -18.41
CA GLY A 45 4.80 -12.27 -18.99
C GLY A 45 3.43 -12.34 -18.29
N ILE A 46 3.41 -12.80 -17.03
CA ILE A 46 2.20 -12.92 -16.22
C ILE A 46 2.07 -11.71 -15.31
N LEU A 47 0.91 -11.04 -15.37
CA LEU A 47 0.51 -9.97 -14.47
C LEU A 47 -0.28 -10.55 -13.30
N HIS A 48 0.08 -10.19 -12.06
CA HIS A 48 -0.63 -10.68 -10.87
C HIS A 48 -2.02 -10.06 -10.75
N ARG A 49 -2.10 -8.72 -10.86
CA ARG A 49 -3.33 -7.90 -10.87
C ARG A 49 -4.11 -7.82 -9.56
N ASP A 50 -3.73 -8.53 -8.51
CA ASP A 50 -4.28 -8.36 -7.16
C ASP A 50 -3.23 -8.58 -6.07
N LEU A 51 -2.06 -8.00 -6.27
CA LEU A 51 -0.95 -8.20 -5.35
C LEU A 51 -1.20 -7.37 -4.08
N HIS A 52 -1.37 -8.02 -2.94
CA HIS A 52 -1.50 -7.36 -1.62
C HIS A 52 -1.12 -8.36 -0.52
N PRO A 53 -0.92 -7.93 0.74
CA PRO A 53 -0.38 -8.81 1.79
C PRO A 53 -1.27 -9.99 2.19
N LYS A 54 -2.54 -10.05 1.78
CA LYS A 54 -3.36 -11.26 2.00
C LYS A 54 -3.15 -12.31 0.90
N ASN A 55 -2.63 -11.89 -0.26
CA ASN A 55 -2.26 -12.74 -1.40
C ASN A 55 -0.75 -13.06 -1.41
N VAL A 56 -0.03 -12.74 -0.34
CA VAL A 56 1.32 -13.26 -0.07
C VAL A 56 1.20 -14.22 1.09
N LEU A 57 1.51 -15.49 0.86
CA LEU A 57 1.45 -16.56 1.86
C LEU A 57 2.82 -16.77 2.51
N VAL A 58 2.80 -17.17 3.77
CA VAL A 58 4.00 -17.51 4.53
C VAL A 58 4.12 -19.03 4.56
N HIS A 59 5.23 -19.57 4.08
CA HIS A 59 5.52 -21.00 4.14
C HIS A 59 6.93 -21.25 4.66
N LYS A 60 7.04 -21.93 5.81
CA LYS A 60 8.34 -22.20 6.47
C LYS A 60 9.22 -20.94 6.62
N GLY A 61 8.59 -19.80 6.88
CA GLY A 61 9.25 -18.50 7.01
C GLY A 61 9.48 -17.73 5.71
N ASN A 62 9.27 -18.34 4.55
CA ASN A 62 9.45 -17.71 3.23
C ASN A 62 8.13 -17.14 2.69
N MET A 63 8.21 -16.06 1.91
CA MET A 63 7.07 -15.42 1.27
C MET A 63 6.78 -16.03 -0.10
N LEU A 64 5.51 -16.36 -0.36
CA LEU A 64 5.04 -16.94 -1.62
C LEU A 64 3.87 -16.12 -2.18
N ILE A 65 3.97 -15.63 -3.41
CA ILE A 65 2.83 -14.97 -4.08
C ILE A 65 1.77 -16.03 -4.42
N ALA A 66 0.51 -15.72 -4.14
CA ALA A 66 -0.64 -16.60 -4.33
C ALA A 66 -1.87 -15.83 -4.85
N ASP A 67 -2.93 -16.59 -5.13
CA ASP A 67 -4.19 -16.11 -5.70
C ASP A 67 -4.07 -15.47 -7.09
N PHE A 68 -3.90 -16.35 -8.08
CA PHE A 68 -3.84 -15.99 -9.49
C PHE A 68 -5.23 -15.81 -10.14
N GLY A 69 -6.30 -15.65 -9.36
CA GLY A 69 -7.68 -15.58 -9.87
C GLY A 69 -7.95 -14.39 -10.80
N LEU A 70 -7.19 -13.30 -10.63
CA LEU A 70 -7.24 -12.13 -11.52
C LEU A 70 -6.04 -12.04 -12.47
N SER A 71 -5.09 -12.98 -12.37
CA SER A 71 -3.86 -12.94 -13.15
C SER A 71 -4.10 -13.14 -14.64
N LYS A 72 -3.18 -12.62 -15.45
CA LYS A 72 -3.38 -12.54 -16.89
C LYS A 72 -2.06 -12.37 -17.64
N GLU A 73 -1.94 -13.03 -18.77
CA GLU A 73 -0.83 -12.77 -19.70
C GLU A 73 -0.87 -11.32 -20.19
N GLU A 74 0.27 -10.64 -20.17
CA GLU A 74 0.41 -9.25 -20.60
C GLU A 74 0.03 -9.06 -22.09
N SER A 75 0.34 -10.06 -22.91
CA SER A 75 0.04 -10.11 -24.35
C SER A 75 -1.47 -10.21 -24.67
N SER A 76 -2.29 -10.58 -23.68
CA SER A 76 -3.71 -10.81 -23.91
C SER A 76 -4.46 -9.52 -24.31
N THR A 77 -5.38 -9.66 -25.26
CA THR A 77 -6.15 -8.57 -25.88
C THR A 77 -7.49 -8.29 -25.22
N SER A 78 -7.92 -9.12 -24.25
CA SER A 78 -9.20 -8.92 -23.59
C SER A 78 -9.15 -7.68 -22.68
N SER A 79 -9.90 -6.65 -23.07
CA SER A 79 -10.14 -5.45 -22.27
C SER A 79 -10.83 -5.83 -20.97
N ASN A 80 -10.20 -5.60 -19.82
CA ASN A 80 -10.87 -5.77 -18.53
C ASN A 80 -11.74 -4.53 -18.31
N SER A 81 -13.06 -4.68 -18.26
CA SER A 81 -13.98 -3.55 -18.08
C SER A 81 -14.22 -3.16 -16.62
N SER A 82 -13.99 -4.07 -15.66
CA SER A 82 -14.23 -3.78 -14.23
C SER A 82 -12.92 -3.68 -13.44
N VAL A 83 -12.83 -2.61 -12.66
CA VAL A 83 -11.80 -2.45 -11.63
C VAL A 83 -12.07 -3.48 -10.53
N LYS A 84 -11.12 -4.40 -10.33
CA LYS A 84 -11.19 -5.47 -9.33
C LYS A 84 -9.86 -5.55 -8.60
N GLY A 85 -9.95 -5.82 -7.30
CA GLY A 85 -8.84 -6.01 -6.38
C GLY A 85 -9.06 -5.28 -5.07
N THR A 86 -8.04 -5.26 -4.20
CA THR A 86 -8.08 -4.48 -2.95
C THR A 86 -7.76 -2.99 -3.21
N PRO A 87 -8.69 -2.04 -2.96
CA PRO A 87 -8.58 -0.65 -3.43
C PRO A 87 -7.25 0.06 -3.16
N ALA A 88 -6.67 -0.14 -1.98
CA ALA A 88 -5.41 0.50 -1.60
C ALA A 88 -4.19 0.09 -2.46
N TYR A 89 -4.26 -1.05 -3.15
CA TYR A 89 -3.15 -1.63 -3.93
C TYR A 89 -3.42 -1.59 -5.44
N ILE A 90 -4.57 -1.06 -5.86
CA ILE A 90 -4.91 -0.95 -7.28
C ILE A 90 -4.18 0.25 -7.89
N ASP A 91 -3.58 0.03 -9.06
CA ASP A 91 -2.95 1.09 -9.86
C ASP A 91 -3.91 2.29 -10.05
N PRO A 92 -3.49 3.52 -9.68
CA PRO A 92 -4.33 4.71 -9.77
C PRO A 92 -4.97 4.91 -11.14
N GLN A 93 -4.28 4.52 -12.21
CA GLN A 93 -4.77 4.69 -13.57
C GLN A 93 -6.02 3.84 -13.86
N CYS A 94 -6.25 2.75 -13.12
CA CYS A 94 -7.50 1.99 -13.19
C CYS A 94 -8.70 2.81 -12.73
N HIS A 95 -8.49 3.76 -11.82
CA HIS A 95 -9.54 4.61 -11.26
C HIS A 95 -9.76 5.89 -12.06
N ILE A 96 -8.77 6.29 -12.86
CA ILE A 96 -8.78 7.51 -13.67
C ILE A 96 -9.28 7.20 -15.08
N GLN A 97 -8.80 6.14 -15.71
CA GLN A 97 -9.10 5.85 -17.11
C GLN A 97 -10.01 4.63 -17.24
N ASP A 98 -11.16 4.79 -17.90
CA ASP A 98 -12.15 3.71 -18.09
C ASP A 98 -11.57 2.48 -18.82
N LYS A 99 -10.56 2.67 -19.67
CA LYS A 99 -9.96 1.62 -20.50
C LYS A 99 -8.48 1.38 -20.21
N TYR A 100 -8.03 1.69 -18.99
CA TYR A 100 -6.64 1.47 -18.62
C TYR A 100 -6.28 -0.02 -18.74
N LYS A 101 -5.27 -0.32 -19.58
CA LYS A 101 -4.71 -1.67 -19.66
C LYS A 101 -3.59 -1.78 -18.61
N ARG A 102 -3.88 -2.52 -17.54
CA ARG A 102 -2.87 -2.90 -16.55
C ARG A 102 -1.68 -3.59 -17.20
N SER A 103 -0.50 -3.28 -16.70
CA SER A 103 0.79 -3.83 -17.15
C SER A 103 1.61 -4.30 -15.94
N LYS A 104 2.85 -4.75 -16.17
CA LYS A 104 3.80 -5.05 -15.09
C LYS A 104 3.94 -3.88 -14.10
N LYS A 105 3.89 -2.64 -14.59
CA LYS A 105 3.95 -1.43 -13.77
C LYS A 105 2.77 -1.30 -12.79
N SER A 106 1.62 -1.91 -13.10
CA SER A 106 0.49 -1.97 -12.17
C SER A 106 0.79 -2.88 -10.97
N ASP A 107 1.48 -3.99 -11.17
CA ASP A 107 1.92 -4.83 -10.06
C ASP A 107 3.04 -4.15 -9.24
N ILE A 108 3.91 -3.36 -9.88
CA ILE A 108 4.93 -2.54 -9.18
C ILE A 108 4.28 -1.53 -8.24
N PHE A 109 3.17 -0.89 -8.65
CA PHE A 109 2.40 -0.02 -7.76
C PHE A 109 1.91 -0.77 -6.52
N SER A 110 1.29 -1.92 -6.74
CA SER A 110 0.82 -2.78 -5.66
C SER A 110 1.95 -3.19 -4.71
N PHE A 111 3.13 -3.52 -5.27
CA PHE A 111 4.32 -3.83 -4.49
C PHE A 111 4.82 -2.64 -3.67
N GLY A 112 4.83 -1.42 -4.22
CA GLY A 112 5.17 -0.21 -3.47
C GLY A 112 4.28 0.00 -2.24
N MET A 113 2.98 -0.28 -2.36
CA MET A 113 2.05 -0.24 -1.23
C MET A 113 2.35 -1.33 -0.18
N ILE A 114 2.79 -2.53 -0.60
CA ILE A 114 3.26 -3.58 0.32
C ILE A 114 4.52 -3.14 1.05
N LEU A 115 5.50 -2.55 0.35
CA LEU A 115 6.74 -2.06 0.96
C LEU A 115 6.45 -1.01 2.05
N TRP A 116 5.52 -0.09 1.79
CA TRP A 116 5.09 0.88 2.80
C TRP A 116 4.42 0.20 3.99
N GLU A 117 3.57 -0.80 3.78
CA GLU A 117 2.93 -1.55 4.87
C GLU A 117 3.94 -2.35 5.70
N LEU A 118 4.99 -2.91 5.09
CA LEU A 118 6.11 -3.50 5.81
C LEU A 118 6.85 -2.46 6.67
N SER A 119 7.03 -1.26 6.11
CA SER A 119 7.68 -0.15 6.82
C SER A 119 6.87 0.29 8.04
N SER A 120 5.56 0.51 7.83
CA SER A 120 4.64 1.07 8.82
C SER A 120 4.07 0.06 9.79
N GLU A 121 4.06 -1.22 9.40
CA GLU A 121 3.33 -2.32 10.03
C GLU A 121 1.83 -2.01 10.22
N ARG A 122 1.29 -1.13 9.36
CA ARG A 122 -0.09 -0.65 9.36
C ARG A 122 -0.72 -0.85 7.99
N GLU A 123 -2.02 -1.11 8.00
CA GLU A 123 -2.81 -1.16 6.78
C GLU A 123 -2.88 0.24 6.13
N PRO A 124 -2.62 0.38 4.82
CA PRO A 124 -2.74 1.65 4.12
C PRO A 124 -4.16 2.19 4.21
N PHE A 125 -4.30 3.48 4.48
CA PHE A 125 -5.57 4.19 4.62
C PHE A 125 -6.51 3.57 5.67
N ALA A 126 -5.95 3.03 6.76
CA ALA A 126 -6.72 2.41 7.83
C ALA A 126 -7.86 3.33 8.34
N GLY A 127 -9.08 2.79 8.41
CA GLY A 127 -10.28 3.49 8.87
C GLY A 127 -11.05 4.22 7.76
N GLU A 128 -10.49 4.34 6.56
CA GLU A 128 -11.19 4.89 5.40
C GLU A 128 -12.07 3.82 4.74
N LYS A 129 -13.18 4.26 4.14
CA LYS A 129 -14.01 3.39 3.28
C LYS A 129 -13.38 3.28 1.88
N ASP A 130 -13.63 2.18 1.20
CA ASP A 130 -13.08 1.89 -0.13
C ASP A 130 -13.20 3.06 -1.13
N PHE A 131 -14.37 3.72 -1.21
CA PHE A 131 -14.55 4.85 -2.12
C PHE A 131 -13.66 6.06 -1.76
N GLN A 132 -13.36 6.27 -0.48
CA GLN A 132 -12.47 7.33 -0.01
C GLN A 132 -11.03 7.00 -0.37
N VAL A 133 -10.63 5.74 -0.24
CA VAL A 133 -9.31 5.25 -0.66
C VAL A 133 -9.11 5.44 -2.16
N VAL A 134 -10.09 5.00 -2.97
CA VAL A 134 -10.07 5.17 -4.42
C VAL A 134 -9.92 6.63 -4.82
N LEU A 135 -10.70 7.53 -4.18
CA LEU A 135 -10.61 8.96 -4.44
C LEU A 135 -9.22 9.53 -4.13
N LYS A 136 -8.69 9.22 -2.94
CA LYS A 136 -7.35 9.69 -2.51
C LYS A 136 -6.27 9.21 -3.47
N ILE A 137 -6.27 7.92 -3.80
CA ILE A 137 -5.26 7.33 -4.71
C ILE A 137 -5.34 7.96 -6.11
N SER A 138 -6.55 8.17 -6.63
CA SER A 138 -6.77 8.82 -7.92
C SER A 138 -6.21 10.25 -7.97
N GLN A 139 -6.22 10.95 -6.82
CA GLN A 139 -5.69 12.31 -6.67
C GLN A 139 -4.18 12.35 -6.38
N GLY A 140 -3.49 11.22 -6.41
CA GLY A 140 -2.06 11.14 -6.07
C GLY A 140 -1.77 11.24 -4.57
N ILE A 141 -2.80 11.19 -3.71
CA ILE A 141 -2.60 11.15 -2.26
C ILE A 141 -2.03 9.78 -1.89
N ARG A 142 -0.98 9.79 -1.08
CA ARG A 142 -0.30 8.62 -0.53
C ARG A 142 -0.15 8.75 0.98
N GLU A 143 0.23 7.66 1.60
CA GLU A 143 0.60 7.64 3.01
C GLU A 143 1.86 8.47 3.28
N LYS A 144 1.99 8.92 4.52
CA LYS A 144 3.18 9.68 4.96
C LYS A 144 4.38 8.75 5.14
N MET A 145 5.57 9.35 5.06
CA MET A 145 6.81 8.68 5.47
C MET A 145 6.69 8.17 6.91
N VAL A 146 7.15 6.95 7.15
CA VAL A 146 7.16 6.33 8.48
C VAL A 146 8.47 6.68 9.17
N GLU A 147 8.39 7.17 10.41
CA GLU A 147 9.57 7.46 11.23
C GLU A 147 10.44 6.20 11.41
N GLY A 148 11.77 6.36 11.30
CA GLY A 148 12.71 5.24 11.39
C GLY A 148 12.86 4.41 10.10
N THR A 149 12.24 4.83 8.99
CA THR A 149 12.45 4.24 7.67
C THR A 149 13.79 4.68 7.07
N PRO A 150 14.68 3.74 6.68
CA PRO A 150 15.91 4.05 5.98
C PRO A 150 15.61 4.72 4.64
N GLU A 151 16.38 5.77 4.33
CA GLU A 151 16.16 6.64 3.18
C GLU A 151 16.12 5.88 1.85
N SER A 152 16.99 4.87 1.67
CA SER A 152 17.01 4.03 0.47
C SER A 152 15.71 3.24 0.29
N TYR A 153 15.16 2.71 1.38
CA TYR A 153 13.90 1.96 1.37
C TYR A 153 12.69 2.89 1.17
N PHE A 154 12.73 4.08 1.77
CA PHE A 154 11.75 5.15 1.53
C PHE A 154 11.68 5.50 0.05
N ARG A 155 12.82 5.81 -0.56
CA ARG A 155 12.91 6.12 -2.00
C ARG A 155 12.35 5.00 -2.85
N LEU A 156 12.77 3.75 -2.60
CA LEU A 156 12.33 2.59 -3.34
C LEU A 156 10.80 2.46 -3.38
N TYR A 157 10.13 2.48 -2.22
CA TYR A 157 8.68 2.33 -2.24
C TYR A 157 8.00 3.56 -2.84
N THR A 158 8.60 4.75 -2.71
CA THR A 158 8.03 5.96 -3.32
C THR A 158 8.13 6.00 -4.84
N GLU A 159 9.17 5.41 -5.41
CA GLU A 159 9.31 5.22 -6.84
C GLU A 159 8.34 4.14 -7.35
N CYS A 160 8.17 3.05 -6.59
CA CYS A 160 7.24 1.97 -6.95
C CYS A 160 5.78 2.44 -7.01
N TRP A 161 5.32 3.27 -6.07
CA TRP A 161 3.91 3.71 -6.01
C TRP A 161 3.63 5.03 -6.76
N ASN A 162 4.52 5.43 -7.66
CA ASN A 162 4.39 6.66 -8.44
C ASN A 162 3.04 6.70 -9.19
N GLN A 163 2.44 7.89 -9.29
CA GLN A 163 1.18 8.09 -10.00
C GLN A 163 1.28 7.68 -11.47
N GLU A 164 2.40 8.01 -12.12
CA GLU A 164 2.65 7.71 -13.52
C GLU A 164 3.31 6.34 -13.67
N PRO A 165 2.70 5.37 -14.40
CA PRO A 165 3.25 4.03 -14.55
C PRO A 165 4.65 3.99 -15.18
N GLU A 166 4.97 4.94 -16.05
CA GLU A 166 6.26 4.98 -16.74
C GLU A 166 7.42 5.35 -15.81
N GLU A 167 7.16 6.16 -14.78
CA GLU A 167 8.14 6.57 -13.77
C GLU A 167 8.44 5.49 -12.72
N ARG A 168 7.64 4.41 -12.70
CA ARG A 168 7.88 3.27 -11.80
C ARG A 168 9.06 2.43 -12.31
N PRO A 169 9.93 1.90 -11.44
CA PRO A 169 11.03 1.02 -11.85
C PRO A 169 10.51 -0.29 -12.44
N LYS A 170 11.38 -1.03 -13.13
CA LYS A 170 11.08 -2.43 -13.45
C LYS A 170 11.37 -3.31 -12.25
N ILE A 171 10.84 -4.53 -12.26
CA ILE A 171 11.03 -5.45 -11.13
C ILE A 171 12.50 -5.88 -10.98
N GLU A 172 13.24 -5.94 -12.08
CA GLU A 172 14.69 -6.19 -12.08
C GLU A 172 15.44 -5.12 -11.28
N ASP A 173 15.15 -3.83 -11.55
CA ASP A 173 15.77 -2.71 -10.84
C ASP A 173 15.42 -2.74 -9.33
N VAL A 174 14.17 -3.10 -9.00
CA VAL A 174 13.70 -3.22 -7.61
C VAL A 174 14.46 -4.29 -6.84
N VAL A 175 14.68 -5.46 -7.46
CA VAL A 175 15.46 -6.56 -6.86
C VAL A 175 16.90 -6.12 -6.61
N GLU A 176 17.56 -5.52 -7.60
CA GLU A 176 18.93 -5.01 -7.47
C GLU A 176 19.06 -3.97 -6.34
N ILE A 177 18.09 -3.06 -6.21
CA ILE A 177 18.06 -2.06 -5.13
C ILE A 177 17.92 -2.74 -3.76
N LEU A 178 17.03 -3.73 -3.63
CA LEU A 178 16.83 -4.45 -2.36
C LEU A 178 18.08 -5.25 -1.96
N GLU A 179 18.73 -5.95 -2.89
CA GLU A 179 19.99 -6.65 -2.66
C GLU A 179 21.10 -5.70 -2.21
N SER A 180 21.18 -4.52 -2.83
CA SER A 180 22.12 -3.47 -2.45
C SER A 180 21.84 -2.95 -1.02
N ILE A 181 20.57 -2.71 -0.67
CA ILE A 181 20.18 -2.30 0.69
C ILE A 181 20.61 -3.34 1.72
N ILE A 182 20.37 -4.62 1.44
CA ILE A 182 20.74 -5.73 2.33
C ILE A 182 22.27 -5.80 2.50
N SER A 183 23.02 -5.73 1.40
CA SER A 183 24.48 -5.80 1.42
C SER A 183 25.08 -4.66 2.25
N ASN A 184 24.66 -3.42 2.00
CA ASN A 184 25.14 -2.25 2.75
C ASN A 184 24.77 -2.30 4.24
N SER A 185 23.63 -2.93 4.58
CA SER A 185 23.20 -3.09 5.97
C SER A 185 24.06 -4.10 6.75
N THR A 186 24.78 -5.00 6.07
CA THR A 186 25.67 -5.98 6.71
C THR A 186 27.05 -5.43 7.04
N ASP A 187 27.53 -4.42 6.29
CA ASP A 187 28.86 -3.82 6.50
C ASP A 187 28.93 -2.94 7.76
N ASP A 188 27.82 -2.33 8.17
CA ASP A 188 27.72 -1.54 9.40
C ASP A 188 27.90 -2.37 10.69
N TYR A 189 27.76 -3.71 10.61
CA TYR A 189 27.97 -4.60 11.75
C TYR A 189 29.41 -5.14 11.87
N SER A 190 30.26 -4.98 10.86
CA SER A 190 31.63 -5.57 10.85
C SER A 190 32.73 -4.60 11.32
N SER A 191 32.39 -3.36 11.68
CA SER A 191 33.34 -2.34 12.13
C SER A 191 33.06 -1.85 13.55
N ASN A 192 33.27 -2.70 14.57
CA ASN A 192 33.44 -2.21 15.94
C ASN A 192 34.29 -3.15 16.82
N PRO A 193 35.54 -2.79 17.17
CA PRO A 193 36.19 -3.32 18.36
C PRO A 193 35.68 -2.56 19.61
N SER A 194 34.97 -3.29 20.46
CA SER A 194 34.76 -3.10 21.91
C SER A 194 34.94 -1.70 22.52
N ASN A 195 33.88 -1.15 23.12
CA ASN A 195 34.02 -0.50 24.43
C ASN A 195 32.72 -0.52 25.26
N PRO A 196 32.73 -0.99 26.52
CA PRO A 196 31.58 -0.92 27.41
C PRO A 196 31.74 0.21 28.45
N SER A 197 30.81 1.16 28.52
CA SER A 197 30.51 1.90 29.76
C SER A 197 29.31 2.84 29.62
N ASN A 198 28.28 2.59 30.46
CA ASN A 198 27.41 3.51 31.23
C ASN A 198 26.86 4.78 30.52
N LEU A 199 25.57 5.14 30.60
CA LEU A 199 24.88 5.53 31.83
C LEU A 199 23.37 5.71 31.58
N SER A 200 22.59 5.41 32.60
CA SER A 200 21.16 5.67 32.79
C SER A 200 20.66 7.06 32.36
N ASN A 201 19.42 7.14 31.87
CA ASN A 201 18.36 7.98 32.48
C ASN A 201 16.97 7.72 31.87
N ASN A 202 16.04 7.34 32.75
CA ASN A 202 14.59 7.40 32.54
C ASN A 202 14.15 8.85 32.32
N LEU A 203 13.36 9.11 31.28
CA LEU A 203 12.41 10.23 31.25
C LEU A 203 11.09 9.73 30.63
N LEU A 204 10.09 9.59 31.49
CA LEU A 204 8.69 9.40 31.14
C LEU A 204 8.21 10.65 30.39
N VAL A 205 7.72 10.48 29.16
CA VAL A 205 7.00 11.52 28.42
C VAL A 205 5.51 11.14 28.41
N PRO A 206 4.58 12.03 28.81
CA PRO A 206 3.15 11.74 28.80
C PRO A 206 2.58 11.73 27.37
N PRO A 207 1.43 11.06 27.13
CA PRO A 207 0.83 11.01 25.80
C PRO A 207 0.27 12.38 25.39
N VAL A 208 0.62 12.83 24.19
CA VAL A 208 0.09 14.05 23.57
C VAL A 208 -1.22 13.71 22.83
N PRO A 209 -2.27 14.57 22.86
CA PRO A 209 -3.58 14.26 22.29
C PRO A 209 -3.56 14.21 20.76
N ILE A 210 -4.27 13.24 20.19
CA ILE A 210 -4.53 13.13 18.75
C ILE A 210 -5.57 14.21 18.37
N ASN A 211 -5.14 15.24 17.65
CA ASN A 211 -6.04 16.21 17.03
C ASN A 211 -6.59 15.63 15.72
N THR A 212 -7.88 15.30 15.70
CA THR A 212 -8.62 14.96 14.48
C THR A 212 -8.94 16.25 13.71
N SER A 213 -8.10 16.61 12.76
CA SER A 213 -8.42 17.67 11.79
C SER A 213 -9.26 17.09 10.67
N THR A 214 -10.50 17.57 10.55
CA THR A 214 -11.39 17.27 9.42
C THR A 214 -10.88 17.98 8.18
N TYR A 215 -10.42 17.22 7.18
CA TYR A 215 -10.08 17.75 5.86
C TYR A 215 -11.33 17.77 4.99
N THR A 216 -11.72 18.95 4.51
CA THR A 216 -12.72 19.12 3.46
C THR A 216 -12.04 18.99 2.10
N TYR A 217 -12.36 17.93 1.35
CA TYR A 217 -11.85 17.73 0.00
C TYR A 217 -12.83 18.34 -1.01
N SER A 218 -12.34 19.20 -1.89
CA SER A 218 -13.09 19.63 -3.07
C SER A 218 -13.01 18.54 -4.14
N LEU A 219 -14.15 17.94 -4.48
CA LEU A 219 -14.23 16.86 -5.46
C LEU A 219 -14.18 17.44 -6.88
N ASN A 220 -13.03 17.39 -7.54
CA ASN A 220 -13.00 17.47 -9.00
C ASN A 220 -13.24 16.06 -9.57
N THR A 221 -14.50 15.69 -9.79
CA THR A 221 -14.86 14.38 -10.33
C THR A 221 -14.65 14.26 -11.84
N GLY A 222 -14.23 15.32 -12.54
CA GLY A 222 -14.15 15.34 -14.00
C GLY A 222 -13.35 14.17 -14.60
N GLU A 223 -12.27 13.79 -13.94
CA GLU A 223 -11.26 12.84 -14.46
C GLU A 223 -11.39 11.40 -13.94
N MET A 224 -12.41 11.07 -13.13
CA MET A 224 -12.59 9.71 -12.61
C MET A 224 -13.34 8.79 -13.58
N ASN A 225 -13.05 7.49 -13.50
CA ASN A 225 -13.77 6.43 -14.20
C ASN A 225 -15.28 6.45 -13.88
N SER A 226 -16.09 6.22 -14.90
CA SER A 226 -17.56 6.26 -14.85
C SER A 226 -18.20 5.31 -13.82
N GLU A 227 -17.68 4.11 -13.63
CA GLU A 227 -18.18 3.14 -12.64
C GLU A 227 -17.93 3.62 -11.20
N ILE A 228 -16.76 4.24 -10.98
CA ILE A 228 -16.37 4.77 -9.65
C ILE A 228 -17.15 6.03 -9.32
N LYS A 229 -17.42 6.88 -10.32
CA LYS A 229 -18.32 8.03 -10.17
C LYS A 229 -19.68 7.57 -9.64
N GLU A 230 -20.30 6.57 -10.24
CA GLU A 230 -21.60 6.04 -9.78
C GLU A 230 -21.53 5.54 -8.33
N GLU A 231 -20.46 4.85 -7.95
CA GLU A 231 -20.33 4.31 -6.60
C GLU A 231 -20.14 5.41 -5.54
N ILE A 232 -19.39 6.48 -5.87
CA ILE A 232 -19.30 7.70 -5.05
C ILE A 232 -20.68 8.37 -4.94
N TYR A 233 -21.43 8.47 -6.05
CA TYR A 233 -22.76 9.07 -6.06
C TYR A 233 -23.77 8.29 -5.21
N LYS A 234 -23.71 6.96 -5.18
CA LYS A 234 -24.59 6.13 -4.33
C LYS A 234 -24.35 6.32 -2.84
N HIS A 235 -23.12 6.64 -2.44
CA HIS A 235 -22.70 6.71 -1.04
C HIS A 235 -22.59 8.14 -0.49
N SER A 236 -22.97 9.15 -1.27
CA SER A 236 -22.97 10.57 -0.88
C SER A 236 -24.40 11.11 -0.73
N PRO A 237 -24.82 11.64 0.45
CA PRO A 237 -26.10 12.34 0.56
C PRO A 237 -26.02 13.70 -0.17
N LEU A 238 -26.76 13.84 -1.27
CA LEU A 238 -26.77 15.07 -2.06
C LEU A 238 -27.70 16.12 -1.43
N TYR A 239 -27.19 17.35 -1.26
CA TYR A 239 -28.01 18.56 -1.31
C TYR A 239 -27.54 19.44 -2.46
N VAL A 240 -28.48 19.88 -3.28
CA VAL A 240 -28.26 20.77 -4.43
C VAL A 240 -28.35 22.22 -3.94
N ASN A 241 -27.30 23.02 -4.15
CA ASN A 241 -27.39 24.48 -4.03
C ASN A 241 -27.34 25.15 -5.41
N SER A 242 -28.04 26.28 -5.53
CA SER A 242 -28.47 26.96 -6.76
C SER A 242 -27.35 27.57 -7.64
N HIS A 243 -26.08 27.26 -7.39
CA HIS A 243 -24.92 27.79 -8.13
C HIS A 243 -23.91 26.69 -8.49
N ASN A 244 -24.35 25.54 -9.01
CA ASN A 244 -23.54 24.51 -9.71
C ASN A 244 -22.12 24.22 -9.13
N SER A 245 -21.95 24.38 -7.82
CA SER A 245 -20.72 24.19 -7.06
C SER A 245 -21.10 23.34 -5.85
N TYR A 246 -20.47 22.17 -5.75
CA TYR A 246 -20.79 21.18 -4.73
C TYR A 246 -19.87 21.37 -3.52
N SER A 247 -20.45 21.70 -2.37
CA SER A 247 -19.77 21.74 -1.08
C SER A 247 -20.35 20.65 -0.16
N ILE A 248 -19.47 19.86 0.47
CA ILE A 248 -19.82 18.80 1.41
C ILE A 248 -19.79 19.39 2.82
N GLY A 249 -20.93 19.36 3.53
CA GLY A 249 -21.03 19.70 4.95
C GLY A 249 -21.35 18.46 5.77
N THR A 250 -20.62 18.24 6.86
CA THR A 250 -21.00 17.27 7.90
C THR A 250 -21.59 18.03 9.10
N SER A 251 -22.90 17.90 9.31
CA SER A 251 -23.55 18.08 10.62
C SER A 251 -24.32 16.78 10.93
N GLY A 252 -24.46 16.32 12.17
CA GLY A 252 -24.26 17.02 13.43
C GLY A 252 -23.91 16.08 14.59
N SER A 253 -23.38 16.74 15.61
CA SER A 253 -23.32 16.30 17.00
C SER A 253 -24.71 15.89 17.48
N LEU A 254 -24.85 14.67 18.02
CA LEU A 254 -25.95 14.33 18.93
C LEU A 254 -25.61 14.98 20.28
N TYR A 255 -26.13 16.19 20.51
CA TYR A 255 -26.25 16.72 21.86
C TYR A 255 -27.37 15.95 22.57
N MET A 256 -27.04 15.39 23.73
CA MET A 256 -28.00 15.02 24.75
C MET A 256 -28.59 16.31 25.32
N ASP A 257 -29.91 16.47 25.22
CA ASP A 257 -30.64 17.45 26.02
C ASP A 257 -30.65 16.96 27.49
N GLU A 258 -30.01 17.70 28.38
CA GLU A 258 -30.32 17.66 29.82
C GLU A 258 -31.34 18.76 30.11
N ASP A 259 -32.57 18.36 30.39
CA ASP A 259 -33.55 19.18 31.10
C ASP A 259 -33.17 19.25 32.59
N VAL A 260 -32.83 20.45 33.08
CA VAL A 260 -33.48 21.25 34.17
C VAL A 260 -32.58 22.43 34.55
#